data_AF-E4L9F8-F1
#
_entry.id   AF-E4L9F8-F1
#
_cell.length_a   1.000
_cell.length_b   1.000
_cell.length_c   1.000
_cell.angle_alpha   90.00
_cell.angle_beta   90.00
_cell.angle_gamma   90.00
#
_symmetry.space_group_name_H-M   'P 1'
#
loop_
_entity.id
_entity.type
_entity.pdbx_description
1 polymer ?
#
loop_
_entity_poly.entity_id
_entity_poly.type
_entity_poly.pdbx_seq_one_letter_code
_entity_poly.pdbx_strand_id
1 'polypeptide(L)' 'MEDNYLYIEVRPSDVNYVNRILEGYEYLGVLTTINTQRSTCVVHTTKDTRDIAIDVLTHLDVPVKILKNREDAK' A
#
# COMPACT_ATOMS: atom_id res chain seq x y z
N MET A 1 13.28 1.09 11.63
CA MET A 1 12.34 1.29 10.51
C MET A 1 10.98 1.35 11.16
N GLU A 2 10.13 2.32 10.83
CA GLU A 2 8.76 2.31 11.37
C GLU A 2 8.05 1.09 10.77
N ASP A 3 7.96 -0.01 11.53
CA ASP A 3 7.34 -1.29 11.16
C ASP A 3 5.84 -1.18 10.81
N ASN A 4 5.30 0.04 10.80
CA ASN A 4 3.92 0.40 10.51
C ASN A 4 3.74 0.99 9.11
N TYR A 5 4.83 1.18 8.34
CA TYR A 5 4.74 1.69 6.98
C TYR A 5 4.99 0.58 5.96
N LEU A 6 4.03 0.41 5.07
CA LEU A 6 4.14 -0.47 3.92
C LEU A 6 4.19 0.36 2.64
N TYR A 7 5.34 0.38 1.99
CA TYR A 7 5.51 1.12 0.74
C TYR A 7 5.14 0.23 -0.45
N ILE A 8 4.34 0.77 -1.36
CA ILE A 8 3.86 0.04 -2.54
C ILE A 8 4.01 0.90 -3.80
N GLU A 9 4.10 0.22 -4.94
CA GLU A 9 3.96 0.80 -6.28
C GLU A 9 2.86 0.04 -7.01
N VAL A 10 1.91 0.78 -7.60
CA VAL A 10 0.77 0.23 -8.34
C VAL A 10 0.62 0.98 -9.66
N ARG A 11 -0.17 0.45 -10.60
CA ARG A 11 -0.48 1.22 -11.81
C ARG A 11 -1.30 2.46 -11.43
N PRO A 12 -1.09 3.62 -12.09
CA PRO A 12 -1.87 4.83 -11.80
C PRO A 12 -3.39 4.64 -11.86
N SER A 13 -3.87 3.78 -12.76
CA SER A 13 -5.29 3.44 -12.90
C SER A 13 -5.88 2.68 -11.70
N ASP A 14 -5.02 2.03 -10.91
CA ASP A 14 -5.44 1.07 -9.88
C ASP A 14 -5.33 1.65 -8.47
N VAL A 15 -4.72 2.83 -8.29
CA VAL A 15 -4.54 3.47 -6.98
C VAL A 15 -5.87 3.57 -6.22
N ASN A 16 -6.93 4.03 -6.89
CA ASN A 16 -8.25 4.16 -6.26
C ASN A 16 -8.92 2.81 -5.99
N TYR A 17 -8.68 1.81 -6.85
CA TYR A 17 -9.18 0.45 -6.61
C TYR A 17 -8.53 -0.12 -5.33
N VAL A 18 -7.21 -0.04 -5.23
CA VAL A 18 -6.45 -0.52 -4.07
C VAL A 18 -6.86 0.24 -2.80
N ASN A 19 -7.01 1.56 -2.88
CA ASN A 19 -7.48 2.37 -1.75
C ASN A 19 -8.86 1.90 -1.24
N ARG A 20 -9.81 1.65 -2.15
CA ARG A 20 -11.16 1.19 -1.78
C ARG A 20 -11.16 -0.21 -1.16
N ILE A 21 -10.26 -1.09 -1.57
CA ILE A 21 -10.10 -2.40 -0.91
C ILE A 21 -9.63 -2.18 0.53
N LEU A 22 -8.58 -1.39 0.74
CA LEU A 22 -8.05 -1.11 2.08
C LEU A 22 -9.11 -0.46 2.99
N GLU A 23 -9.89 0.49 2.48
CA GLU A 23 -11.01 1.12 3.18
C GLU A 23 -12.11 0.11 3.54
N GLY A 24 -12.41 -0.85 2.64
CA GLY A 24 -13.46 -1.85 2.84
C GLY A 24 -13.16 -2.91 3.92
N TYR A 25 -11.90 -3.12 4.27
CA TYR A 25 -11.52 -4.04 5.35
C TYR A 25 -11.70 -3.46 6.76
N GLU A 26 -11.96 -2.15 6.88
CA GLU A 26 -11.97 -1.37 8.12
C GLU A 26 -10.67 -1.54 8.93
N TYR A 27 -9.97 -0.43 9.23
CA TYR A 27 -8.75 -0.43 10.07
C TYR A 27 -7.51 -1.17 9.51
N LEU A 28 -7.57 -1.77 8.31
CA LEU A 28 -6.43 -2.48 7.71
C LEU A 28 -5.23 -1.54 7.45
N GLY A 29 -5.53 -0.36 6.91
CA GLY A 29 -4.56 0.71 6.79
C GLY A 29 -5.10 1.89 5.98
N VAL A 30 -4.42 3.02 6.04
CA VAL A 30 -4.75 4.23 5.27
C VAL A 30 -3.70 4.40 4.17
N LEU A 31 -4.13 4.52 2.92
CA LEU A 31 -3.24 4.73 1.78
C LEU A 31 -3.00 6.23 1.56
N THR A 32 -1.74 6.62 1.38
CA THR A 32 -1.33 7.98 0.99
C THR A 32 -0.34 7.91 -0.16
N THR A 33 -0.60 8.67 -1.22
CA THR A 33 0.32 8.76 -2.37
C THR A 33 1.58 9.54 -2.01
N ILE A 34 2.76 8.98 -2.33
CA ILE A 34 4.07 9.62 -2.14
C ILE A 34 4.53 10.31 -3.42
N ASN A 35 4.52 9.59 -4.55
CA ASN A 35 4.90 10.11 -5.86
C ASN A 35 3.80 9.80 -6.88
N THR A 36 3.20 10.86 -7.42
CA THR A 36 2.12 10.76 -8.40
C THR A 36 2.59 10.28 -9.78
N GLN A 37 3.82 10.58 -10.19
CA GLN A 37 4.36 10.16 -11.49
C GLN A 37 4.61 8.66 -11.53
N ARG A 38 5.08 8.08 -10.42
CA ARG A 38 5.34 6.64 -10.28
C ARG A 38 4.18 5.86 -9.68
N SER A 39 3.16 6.56 -9.14
CA SER A 39 2.05 5.94 -8.39
C SER A 39 2.55 5.07 -7.23
N THR A 40 3.53 5.59 -6.50
CA THR A 40 4.00 4.99 -5.26
C THR A 40 3.19 5.54 -4.10
N CYS A 41 2.89 4.67 -3.14
CA CYS A 41 2.07 4.98 -1.98
C CYS A 41 2.71 4.42 -0.72
N VAL A 42 2.35 4.99 0.42
CA VAL A 42 2.51 4.36 1.73
C VAL A 42 1.14 3.93 2.22
N VAL A 43 1.05 2.71 2.72
CA VAL A 43 -0.07 2.23 3.53
C VAL A 43 0.37 2.35 4.98
N HIS A 44 -0.33 3.19 5.72
CA HIS A 44 -0.18 3.36 7.17
C HIS A 44 -0.94 2.23 7.86
N THR A 45 -0.21 1.22 8.32
CA THR A 45 -0.75 0.08 9.06
C THR A 45 -0.42 0.22 10.55
N THR A 46 -0.87 -0.73 11.37
CA THR A 46 -0.26 -0.99 12.68
C THR A 46 0.67 -2.19 12.57
N LYS A 47 1.39 -2.50 13.65
CA LYS A 47 2.21 -3.71 13.74
C LYS A 47 1.38 -4.98 13.50
N ASP A 48 0.14 -5.00 14.00
CA ASP A 48 -0.72 -6.17 13.96
C ASP A 48 -1.42 -6.34 12.59
N THR A 49 -1.61 -5.26 11.83
CA THR A 49 -2.31 -5.30 10.53
C THR A 49 -1.38 -5.36 9.32
N ARG A 50 -0.07 -5.15 9.50
CA ARG A 50 0.88 -5.09 8.38
C ARG A 50 0.92 -6.36 7.54
N ASP A 51 1.02 -7.53 8.18
CA ASP A 51 1.13 -8.79 7.47
C ASP A 51 -0.18 -9.14 6.75
N ILE A 52 -1.32 -8.78 7.35
CA ILE A 52 -2.63 -8.89 6.71
C ILE A 52 -2.73 -7.96 5.50
N ALA A 53 -2.23 -6.72 5.61
CA ALA A 53 -2.24 -5.77 4.50
C ALA A 53 -1.35 -6.27 3.34
N ILE A 54 -0.19 -6.85 3.63
CA ILE A 54 0.66 -7.49 2.62
C ILE A 54 -0.11 -8.63 1.95
N ASP A 55 -0.70 -9.53 2.72
CA ASP A 55 -1.43 -10.67 2.21
C ASP A 55 -2.58 -10.25 1.27
N VAL A 56 -3.41 -9.30 1.70
CA VAL A 56 -4.49 -8.74 0.88
C VAL A 56 -3.94 -8.13 -0.41
N LEU A 57 -2.91 -7.28 -0.32
CA LEU A 57 -2.36 -6.56 -1.46
C LEU A 57 -1.70 -7.49 -2.50
N THR A 58 -1.04 -8.58 -2.06
CA THR A 58 -0.39 -9.54 -2.95
C THR A 58 -1.36 -10.51 -3.63
N HIS A 59 -2.60 -10.61 -3.14
CA HIS A 59 -3.66 -11.46 -3.70
C HIS A 59 -4.68 -10.69 -4.55
N LEU A 60 -4.48 -9.38 -4.78
CA LEU A 60 -5.34 -8.62 -5.67
C LEU A 60 -5.14 -9.02 -7.15
N ASP A 61 -6.19 -8.92 -7.94
CA ASP A 61 -6.15 -9.11 -9.41
C ASP A 61 -5.42 -7.97 -10.16
N VAL A 62 -4.79 -7.06 -9.42
CA VAL A 62 -3.98 -5.97 -9.96
C VAL A 62 -2.54 -6.07 -9.45
N PRO A 63 -1.53 -5.73 -10.26
CA PRO A 63 -0.15 -5.80 -9.83
C PRO A 63 0.14 -4.78 -8.73
N VAL A 64 0.53 -5.29 -7.56
CA VAL A 64 1.04 -4.48 -6.44
C VAL A 64 2.47 -4.89 -6.16
N LYS A 65 3.40 -3.93 -6.25
CA LYS A 65 4.81 -4.16 -5.92
C LYS A 65 5.12 -3.60 -4.54
N ILE A 66 5.59 -4.46 -3.64
CA ILE A 66 6.07 -4.03 -2.32
C ILE A 66 7.48 -3.44 -2.46
N LEU A 67 7.69 -2.24 -1.92
CA LEU A 67 8.97 -1.53 -1.91
C LEU A 67 9.66 -1.69 -0.55
N LYS A 68 11.00 -1.64 -0.52
CA LYS A 68 11.75 -1.94 0.71
C LYS A 68 11.66 -0.80 1.72
N ASN A 69 11.56 0.43 1.25
CA ASN A 69 11.63 1.62 2.07
C ASN A 69 11.08 2.86 1.33
N ARG A 70 11.07 3.99 2.03
CA ARG A 70 10.63 5.28 1.49
C ARG A 70 11.47 5.79 0.33
N GLU A 71 12.78 5.55 0.31
CA GLU A 71 13.66 6.04 -0.77
C GLU A 71 13.32 5.36 -2.09
N ASP A 72 13.00 4.06 -2.08
CA ASP A 72 12.51 3.34 -3.26
C ASP A 72 11.16 3.87 -3.77
N ALA A 73 10.38 4.49 -2.87
CA ALA A 73 9.05 5.05 -3.13
C ALA A 73 9.08 6.53 -3.54
N LYS A 74 10.23 7.20 -3.50
CA LYS A 74 10.36 8.59 -3.96
C LYS A 74 10.36 8.71 -5.48
#